data_AF-A0A2P8CWI3-F1
#
_entry.id   AF-A0A2P8CWI3-F1
#
_cell.length_a   1.000
_cell.length_b   1.000
_cell.length_c   1.000
_cell.angle_alpha   90.00
_cell.angle_beta   90.00
_cell.angle_gamma   90.00
#
_symmetry.space_group_name_H-M   'P 1'
#
loop_
_entity.id
_entity.type
_entity.pdbx_description
1 polymer ?
#
loop_
_entity_poly.entity_id
_entity_poly.type
_entity_poly.pdbx_seq_one_letter_code
_entity_poly.pdbx_strand_id
1 'polypeptide(L)'
;MQRIRSNNLVKLLFAFVAIAFTAWSLSIYAHYLQRFIAVRYSFWFELAMVLGQLLFQTLFILKRPWRLKLHYYLHLITVSFMGSVLLWPVIGWQAVWPLRDTLALGYFFCVLVFMFFEHKRRLHLVGLPVYLSFTWLLYRGLILLYIL
;
A
#
# COMPACT_ATOMS: atom_id res chain seq x y z
N MET A 1 -5.87 23.96 -23.98
CA MET A 1 -6.62 23.05 -23.07
C MET A 1 -6.23 21.56 -23.16
N GLN A 2 -5.59 21.06 -24.23
CA GLN A 2 -5.20 19.63 -24.34
C GLN A 2 -4.07 19.17 -23.39
N ARG A 3 -3.12 20.05 -23.04
CA ARG A 3 -1.96 19.70 -22.19
C ARG A 3 -2.31 19.34 -20.73
N ILE A 4 -3.45 19.84 -20.23
CA ILE A 4 -3.92 19.57 -18.86
C ILE A 4 -4.66 18.21 -18.78
N ARG A 5 -5.34 17.80 -19.86
CA ARG A 5 -6.10 16.53 -19.91
C ARG A 5 -5.17 15.31 -20.03
N SER A 6 -4.07 15.43 -20.78
CA SER A 6 -3.04 14.40 -20.91
C SER A 6 -2.42 14.01 -19.56
N ASN A 7 -2.12 14.98 -18.70
CA ASN A 7 -1.54 14.74 -17.38
C ASN A 7 -2.45 13.94 -16.43
N ASN A 8 -3.77 14.07 -16.54
CA ASN A 8 -4.70 13.31 -15.69
C ASN A 8 -4.86 11.87 -16.15
N LEU A 9 -4.85 11.63 -17.47
CA LEU A 9 -4.86 10.28 -18.04
C LEU A 9 -3.62 9.49 -17.63
N VAL A 10 -2.43 10.09 -17.70
CA VAL A 10 -1.18 9.44 -17.28
C VAL A 10 -1.21 9.11 -15.79
N LYS A 11 -1.69 10.02 -14.93
CA LYS A 11 -1.82 9.77 -13.49
C LYS A 11 -2.79 8.63 -13.17
N LEU A 12 -3.91 8.55 -13.89
CA LEU A 12 -4.90 7.48 -13.74
C LEU A 12 -4.36 6.13 -14.23
N LEU A 13 -3.69 6.10 -15.39
CA LEU A 13 -3.02 4.91 -15.90
C LEU A 13 -1.95 4.42 -14.93
N PHE A 14 -1.11 5.33 -14.42
CA PHE A 14 -0.13 5.01 -13.39
C PHE A 14 -0.79 4.43 -12.15
N ALA A 15 -1.85 5.05 -11.63
CA ALA A 15 -2.57 4.57 -10.46
C ALA A 15 -3.12 3.15 -10.68
N PHE A 16 -3.72 2.89 -11.85
CA PHE A 16 -4.25 1.58 -12.20
C PHE A 16 -3.15 0.52 -12.27
N VAL A 17 -2.05 0.79 -12.98
CA VAL A 17 -0.90 -0.11 -13.09
C VAL A 17 -0.27 -0.36 -11.71
N ALA A 18 -0.11 0.69 -10.91
CA ALA A 18 0.45 0.61 -9.57
C ALA A 18 -0.42 -0.24 -8.64
N ILE A 19 -1.75 -0.08 -8.68
CA ILE A 19 -2.70 -0.89 -7.91
C ILE A 19 -2.63 -2.35 -8.36
N ALA A 20 -2.68 -2.63 -9.67
CA ALA A 20 -2.62 -3.98 -10.20
C ALA A 20 -1.31 -4.69 -9.84
N PHE A 21 -0.17 -4.00 -9.98
CA PHE A 21 1.14 -4.52 -9.63
C PHE A 21 1.28 -4.77 -8.12
N THR A 22 0.77 -3.85 -7.30
CA THR A 22 0.78 -3.99 -5.84
C THR A 22 -0.05 -5.18 -5.41
N ALA A 23 -1.26 -5.33 -5.95
CA ALA A 23 -2.16 -6.44 -5.64
C ALA A 23 -1.57 -7.79 -6.07
N TRP A 24 -0.99 -7.85 -7.27
CA TRP A 24 -0.32 -9.06 -7.75
C TRP A 24 0.87 -9.44 -6.86
N SER A 25 1.72 -8.47 -6.50
CA SER A 25 2.88 -8.71 -5.65
C SER A 25 2.49 -9.15 -4.23
N LEU A 26 1.47 -8.52 -3.64
CA LEU A 26 0.96 -8.90 -2.32
C LEU A 26 0.33 -10.29 -2.33
N SER A 27 -0.41 -10.65 -3.39
CA SER A 27 -1.03 -11.97 -3.52
C SER A 27 0.03 -13.09 -3.55
N ILE A 28 1.11 -12.91 -4.32
CA ILE A 28 2.24 -13.84 -4.32
C ILE A 28 2.87 -13.92 -2.92
N TYR A 29 3.12 -12.77 -2.30
CA TYR A 29 3.76 -12.72 -0.99
C TYR A 29 2.90 -13.33 0.13
N ALA A 30 1.57 -13.16 0.05
CA ALA A 30 0.62 -13.75 0.98
C ALA A 30 0.64 -15.28 0.94
N HIS A 31 0.89 -15.89 -0.22
CA HIS A 31 1.09 -17.35 -0.30
C HIS A 31 2.30 -17.82 0.50
N TYR A 32 3.39 -17.06 0.54
CA TYR A 32 4.57 -17.40 1.36
C TYR A 32 4.30 -17.25 2.86
N LEU A 33 3.40 -16.34 3.23
CA LEU A 33 3.00 -16.10 4.61
C LEU A 33 1.76 -16.88 5.05
N GLN A 34 1.20 -17.76 4.20
CA GLN A 34 -0.09 -18.42 4.45
C GLN A 34 -0.13 -19.20 5.78
N ARG A 35 1.02 -19.70 6.26
CA ARG A 35 1.14 -20.37 7.56
C ARG A 35 0.85 -19.47 8.76
N PHE A 36 1.03 -18.15 8.62
CA PHE A 36 0.74 -17.15 9.65
C PHE A 36 -0.59 -16.45 9.42
N ILE A 37 -1.26 -16.69 8.29
CA ILE A 37 -2.50 -16.01 7.90
C ILE A 37 -3.64 -16.98 8.14
N ALA A 38 -4.47 -16.71 9.16
CA ALA A 38 -5.63 -17.53 9.50
C ALA A 38 -6.75 -17.44 8.44
N VAL A 39 -6.80 -16.32 7.72
CA VAL A 39 -7.82 -16.03 6.70
C VAL A 39 -7.33 -16.42 5.31
N ARG A 40 -8.22 -16.99 4.47
CA ARG A 40 -7.90 -17.19 3.04
C ARG A 40 -7.78 -15.83 2.35
N TYR A 41 -6.57 -15.50 1.91
CA TYR A 41 -6.33 -14.30 1.11
C TYR A 41 -7.08 -14.44 -0.23
N SER A 42 -7.97 -13.49 -0.51
CA SER A 42 -8.75 -13.46 -1.75
C SER A 42 -8.72 -12.06 -2.34
N PHE A 43 -8.91 -11.97 -3.66
CA PHE A 43 -8.98 -10.68 -4.36
C PHE A 43 -10.04 -9.74 -3.75
N TRP A 44 -11.20 -10.28 -3.36
CA TRP A 44 -12.27 -9.51 -2.72
C TRP A 44 -11.87 -8.96 -1.35
N PHE A 45 -11.11 -9.73 -0.59
CA PHE A 45 -10.57 -9.29 0.69
C PHE A 45 -9.57 -8.16 0.49
N GLU A 46 -8.67 -8.27 -0.49
CA GLU A 46 -7.74 -7.19 -0.83
C GLU A 46 -8.44 -5.92 -1.29
N LEU A 47 -9.46 -6.06 -2.15
CA LEU A 47 -10.27 -4.93 -2.58
C LEU A 47 -10.97 -4.25 -1.39
N ALA A 48 -11.55 -5.04 -0.48
CA ALA A 48 -12.19 -4.53 0.73
C ALA A 48 -11.19 -3.81 1.66
N MET A 49 -9.98 -4.35 1.84
CA MET A 49 -8.93 -3.69 2.62
C MET A 49 -8.50 -2.36 2.01
N VAL A 50 -8.31 -2.30 0.69
CA VAL A 50 -7.90 -1.06 0.00
C VAL A 50 -9.01 -0.02 0.05
N LEU A 51 -10.26 -0.40 -0.24
CA LEU A 51 -11.41 0.51 -0.18
C LEU A 51 -11.64 1.00 1.24
N GLY A 52 -11.60 0.11 2.24
CA GLY A 52 -11.72 0.48 3.64
C GLY A 52 -10.60 1.42 4.08
N GLN A 53 -9.37 1.24 3.61
CA GLN A 53 -8.28 2.16 3.90
C GLN A 53 -8.53 3.55 3.32
N LEU A 54 -8.99 3.64 2.08
CA LEU A 54 -9.31 4.92 1.46
C LEU A 54 -10.46 5.62 2.19
N LEU A 55 -11.51 4.89 2.56
CA LEU A 55 -12.62 5.42 3.35
C LEU A 55 -12.15 5.93 4.71
N PHE A 56 -11.39 5.12 5.46
CA PHE A 56 -10.87 5.49 6.78
C PHE A 56 -10.01 6.75 6.70
N GLN A 57 -9.14 6.85 5.70
CA GLN A 57 -8.32 8.04 5.46
C GLN A 57 -9.15 9.26 5.07
N THR A 58 -10.22 9.07 4.29
CA THR A 58 -11.11 10.16 3.87
C THR A 58 -11.74 10.87 5.06
N LEU A 59 -12.09 10.13 6.13
CA LEU A 59 -12.69 10.69 7.34
C LEU A 59 -11.83 11.79 7.97
N PHE A 60 -10.51 11.59 7.97
CA PHE A 60 -9.54 12.54 8.55
C PHE A 60 -9.23 13.76 7.67
N ILE A 61 -9.62 13.72 6.39
CA ILE A 61 -9.41 14.81 5.42
C ILE A 61 -10.74 15.30 4.82
N LEU A 62 -11.88 15.01 5.44
CA LEU A 62 -13.20 15.25 4.86
C LEU A 62 -13.43 16.73 4.49
N LYS A 63 -12.98 17.65 5.34
CA LYS A 63 -13.10 19.12 5.16
C LYS A 63 -12.18 19.71 4.10
N ARG A 64 -11.30 18.91 3.48
CA ARG A 64 -10.32 19.37 2.47
C ARG A 64 -10.90 19.30 1.05
N PRO A 65 -10.42 20.15 0.11
CA PRO A 65 -10.91 20.15 -1.26
C PRO A 65 -10.60 18.83 -1.97
N TRP A 66 -11.46 18.44 -2.92
CA TRP A 66 -11.34 17.19 -3.68
C TRP A 66 -9.98 17.01 -4.37
N ARG A 67 -9.41 18.11 -4.88
CA ARG A 67 -8.09 18.10 -5.51
C ARG A 67 -6.99 17.65 -4.56
N LEU A 68 -7.05 18.05 -3.28
CA LEU A 68 -6.08 17.65 -2.26
C LEU A 68 -6.25 16.17 -1.89
N LYS A 69 -7.50 15.69 -1.80
CA LYS A 69 -7.81 14.27 -1.54
C LYS A 69 -7.26 13.36 -2.65
N LEU A 70 -7.51 13.73 -3.92
CA LEU A 70 -6.95 13.02 -5.06
C LEU A 70 -5.42 13.01 -5.05
N HIS A 71 -4.79 14.16 -4.75
CA HIS A 71 -3.34 14.24 -4.65
C HIS A 71 -2.80 13.32 -3.57
N TYR A 72 -3.44 13.31 -2.39
CA TYR A 72 -3.11 12.40 -1.30
C TYR A 72 -3.24 10.92 -1.70
N TYR A 73 -4.32 10.53 -2.39
CA TYR A 73 -4.48 9.15 -2.85
C TYR A 73 -3.41 8.72 -3.85
N LEU A 74 -3.01 9.60 -4.76
CA LEU A 74 -1.90 9.30 -5.68
C LEU A 74 -0.60 9.08 -4.91
N HIS A 75 -0.29 9.91 -3.91
CA HIS A 75 0.88 9.70 -3.04
C HIS A 75 0.80 8.39 -2.27
N LEU A 76 -0.38 8.04 -1.77
CA LEU A 76 -0.61 6.78 -1.07
C LEU A 76 -0.35 5.58 -1.99
N ILE A 77 -0.89 5.62 -3.22
CA ILE A 77 -0.67 4.58 -4.23
C ILE A 77 0.82 4.47 -4.60
N THR A 78 1.52 5.60 -4.75
CA THR A 78 2.97 5.59 -5.01
C THR A 78 3.75 4.92 -3.88
N VAL A 79 3.43 5.18 -2.62
CA VAL A 79 4.10 4.52 -1.48
C VAL A 79 3.83 3.01 -1.51
N SER A 80 2.58 2.60 -1.75
CA SER A 80 2.21 1.19 -1.88
C SER A 80 2.94 0.49 -3.03
N PHE A 81 3.09 1.18 -4.17
CA PHE A 81 3.86 0.69 -5.30
C PHE A 81 5.35 0.52 -4.99
N MET A 82 5.97 1.49 -4.30
CA MET A 82 7.35 1.35 -3.85
C MET A 82 7.51 0.16 -2.89
N GLY A 83 6.56 -0.01 -1.98
CA GLY A 83 6.52 -1.17 -1.08
C GLY A 83 6.45 -2.50 -1.83
N SER A 84 5.56 -2.61 -2.83
CA SER A 84 5.46 -3.84 -3.62
C SER A 84 6.72 -4.13 -4.42
N VAL A 85 7.33 -3.11 -5.04
CA VAL A 85 8.64 -3.26 -5.70
C VAL A 85 9.72 -3.75 -4.73
N LEU A 86 9.73 -3.26 -3.48
CA LEU A 86 10.69 -3.71 -2.46
C LEU A 86 10.47 -5.15 -1.98
N LEU A 87 9.30 -5.76 -2.23
CA LEU A 87 9.06 -7.18 -1.94
C LEU A 87 9.67 -8.11 -2.99
N TRP A 88 9.90 -7.64 -4.22
CA TRP A 88 10.39 -8.47 -5.33
C TRP A 88 11.74 -9.15 -5.10
N PRO A 89 12.74 -8.55 -4.43
CA PRO A 89 13.98 -9.26 -4.08
C PRO A 89 13.74 -10.56 -3.32
N VAL A 90 12.78 -10.56 -2.38
CA VAL A 90 12.42 -11.77 -1.61
C VAL A 90 11.57 -12.73 -2.44
N ILE A 91 10.65 -12.23 -3.25
CA ILE A 91 9.87 -13.07 -4.18
C ILE A 91 10.79 -13.81 -5.15
N GLY A 92 11.75 -13.10 -5.74
CA GLY A 92 12.74 -13.68 -6.65
C GLY A 92 13.66 -14.68 -5.95
N TRP A 93 14.09 -14.38 -4.72
CA TRP A 93 14.89 -15.32 -3.93
C TRP A 93 14.12 -16.60 -3.59
N GLN A 94 12.87 -16.47 -3.13
CA GLN A 94 12.01 -17.61 -2.78
C GLN A 94 11.78 -18.56 -3.98
N ALA A 95 11.73 -18.00 -5.19
CA ALA A 95 11.56 -18.77 -6.42
C ALA A 95 12.76 -19.65 -6.77
N VAL A 96 13.97 -19.29 -6.32
CA VAL A 96 15.21 -20.06 -6.58
C VAL A 96 15.60 -20.91 -5.36
N TRP A 97 15.46 -20.37 -4.15
CA TRP A 97 15.72 -21.07 -2.89
C TRP A 97 14.60 -20.84 -1.88
N PRO A 98 14.04 -21.91 -1.27
CA PRO A 98 13.01 -21.75 -0.25
C PRO A 98 13.57 -21.03 0.97
N LEU A 99 13.11 -19.80 1.25
CA LEU A 99 13.37 -19.13 2.52
C LEU A 99 12.41 -19.64 3.59
N ARG A 100 12.84 -19.51 4.84
CA ARG A 100 11.99 -19.73 6.01
C ARG A 100 10.91 -18.66 6.08
N ASP A 101 9.68 -19.07 6.35
CA ASP A 101 8.51 -18.18 6.45
C ASP A 101 8.73 -17.03 7.47
N THR A 102 9.47 -17.27 8.55
CA THR A 102 9.82 -16.25 9.55
C THR A 102 10.73 -15.15 9.01
N LEU A 103 11.64 -15.47 8.09
CA LEU A 103 12.50 -14.48 7.44
C LEU A 103 11.71 -13.62 6.46
N ALA A 104 10.78 -14.23 5.71
CA ALA A 104 9.84 -13.49 4.87
C ALA A 104 8.99 -12.54 5.73
N LEU A 105 8.43 -13.02 6.85
CA LEU A 105 7.64 -12.17 7.75
C LEU A 105 8.46 -11.00 8.30
N GLY A 106 9.70 -11.25 8.75
CA GLY A 106 10.61 -10.19 9.22
C GLY A 106 10.90 -9.15 8.13
N TYR A 107 11.16 -9.59 6.89
CA TYR A 107 11.38 -8.69 5.76
C TYR A 107 10.15 -7.85 5.42
N PHE A 108 8.95 -8.44 5.47
CA PHE A 108 7.70 -7.72 5.28
C PHE A 108 7.55 -6.56 6.29
N PHE A 109 7.87 -6.79 7.57
CA PHE A 109 7.87 -5.72 8.56
C PHE A 109 8.91 -4.64 8.28
N CYS A 110 10.11 -5.00 7.82
CA CYS A 110 11.12 -4.03 7.39
C CYS A 110 10.60 -3.14 6.24
N VAL A 111 9.95 -3.74 5.23
CA VAL A 111 9.33 -3.00 4.12
C VAL A 111 8.19 -2.10 4.64
N LEU A 112 7.35 -2.59 5.56
CA LEU A 112 6.27 -1.82 6.17
C LEU A 112 6.79 -0.58 6.92
N VAL A 113 7.86 -0.74 7.70
CA VAL A 113 8.53 0.37 8.40
C VAL A 113 9.11 1.37 7.41
N PHE A 114 9.77 0.90 6.35
CA PHE A 114 10.28 1.76 5.29
C PHE A 114 9.16 2.56 4.61
N MET A 115 8.06 1.90 4.25
CA MET A 115 6.87 2.54 3.67
C MET A 115 6.29 3.61 4.60
N PHE A 116 6.24 3.36 5.91
CA PHE A 116 5.76 4.33 6.89
C PHE A 116 6.61 5.60 6.90
N PHE A 117 7.94 5.48 6.94
CA PHE A 117 8.84 6.63 6.88
C PHE A 117 8.71 7.40 5.57
N GLU A 118 8.61 6.69 4.44
CA GLU A 118 8.45 7.32 3.14
C GLU A 118 7.10 8.04 3.01
N HIS A 119 6.03 7.47 3.55
CA HIS A 119 4.73 8.12 3.61
C HIS A 119 4.78 9.40 4.45
N LYS A 120 5.35 9.32 5.67
CA LYS A 120 5.56 10.48 6.54
C LYS A 120 6.36 11.59 5.84
N ARG A 121 7.47 11.22 5.18
CA ARG A 121 8.30 12.16 4.41
C ARG A 121 7.51 12.83 3.30
N ARG A 122 6.73 12.08 2.52
CA ARG A 122 5.90 12.62 1.43
C ARG A 122 4.81 13.55 1.94
N LEU A 123 4.15 13.23 3.06
CA LEU A 123 3.15 14.13 3.64
C LEU A 123 3.79 15.45 4.08
N HIS A 124 4.96 15.40 4.70
CA HIS A 124 5.70 16.60 5.08
C HIS A 124 6.05 17.46 3.85
N LEU A 125 6.53 16.85 2.75
CA LEU A 125 6.85 17.57 1.50
C LEU A 125 5.62 18.21 0.83
N VAL A 126 4.44 17.61 0.97
CA VAL A 126 3.18 18.10 0.38
C VAL A 126 2.44 19.06 1.32
N GLY A 127 2.94 19.28 2.55
CA GLY A 127 2.28 20.12 3.55
C GLY A 127 1.00 19.49 4.11
N LEU A 128 0.87 18.17 4.02
CA LEU A 128 -0.24 17.42 4.63
C LEU A 128 0.11 17.04 6.06
N PRO A 129 -0.91 16.93 6.94
CA PRO A 129 -0.67 16.59 8.33
C PRO A 129 -0.08 15.18 8.47
N VAL A 130 1.05 15.08 9.16
CA VAL A 130 1.78 13.84 9.39
C VAL A 130 0.98 12.81 10.21
N TYR A 131 -0.02 13.25 10.99
CA TYR A 131 -0.89 12.34 11.73
C TYR A 131 -1.62 11.33 10.81
N LEU A 132 -1.80 11.65 9.52
CA LEU A 132 -2.39 10.72 8.54
C LEU A 132 -1.55 9.46 8.35
N SER A 133 -0.23 9.54 8.53
CA SER A 133 0.62 8.33 8.48
C SER A 133 0.35 7.40 9.66
N PHE A 134 0.04 7.96 10.84
CA PHE A 134 -0.33 7.15 12.01
C PHE A 134 -1.71 6.52 11.84
N THR A 135 -2.68 7.22 11.25
CA THR A 135 -3.99 6.61 10.94
C THR A 135 -3.87 5.53 9.86
N TRP A 136 -2.92 5.67 8.93
CA TRP A 136 -2.61 4.65 7.93
C TRP A 136 -2.04 3.39 8.58
N LEU A 137 -1.07 3.57 9.48
CA LEU A 137 -0.46 2.49 10.24
C LEU A 137 -1.47 1.81 11.16
N LEU A 138 -2.33 2.59 11.82
CA LEU A 138 -3.39 2.07 12.68
C LEU A 138 -4.34 1.15 11.90
N TYR A 139 -4.85 1.60 10.75
CA TYR A 139 -5.75 0.79 9.92
C TYR A 139 -5.08 -0.52 9.46
N ARG A 140 -3.83 -0.44 8.99
CA ARG A 140 -3.06 -1.62 8.58
C ARG A 140 -2.75 -2.56 9.75
N GLY A 141 -2.45 -2.01 10.92
CA GLY A 141 -2.24 -2.78 12.15
C GLY A 141 -3.49 -3.53 12.59
N LEU A 142 -4.66 -2.86 12.57
CA LEU A 142 -5.94 -3.50 12.91
C LEU A 142 -6.27 -4.66 11.96
N ILE A 143 -6.04 -4.48 10.67
CA ILE A 143 -6.21 -5.55 9.67
C ILE A 143 -5.23 -6.69 9.93
N LEU A 144 -3.96 -6.37 10.18
CA LEU A 144 -2.93 -7.37 10.41
C LEU A 144 -3.25 -8.21 11.65
N LEU A 145 -3.74 -7.59 12.72
CA LEU A 145 -4.23 -8.26 13.92
C LEU A 145 -5.45 -9.16 13.67
N TYR A 146 -6.29 -8.80 12.69
CA TYR A 146 -7.45 -9.62 12.30
C TYR A 146 -7.06 -10.82 11.42
N ILE A 147 -5.96 -10.72 10.68
CA ILE A 147 -5.51 -11.74 9.73
C ILE A 147 -4.57 -12.78 10.35
N LEU A 148 -3.71 -12.35 11.29
CA LEU A 148 -2.77 -13.19 12.04
C LEU A 148 -3.45 -14.13 13.04
#